data_AF-A0A7W8T6F8-F1
#
_entry.id   AF-A0A7W8T6F8-F1
#
_cell.length_a   1.000
_cell.length_b   1.000
_cell.length_c   1.000
_cell.angle_alpha   90.00
_cell.angle_beta   90.00
_cell.angle_gamma   90.00
#
_symmetry.space_group_name_H-M   'P 1'
#
loop_
_entity.id
_entity.type
_entity.pdbx_description
1 polymer ?
#
loop_
_entity_poly.entity_id
_entity_poly.type
_entity_poly.pdbx_seq_one_letter_code
_entity_poly.pdbx_strand_id
1 'polypeptide(L)'
;MGKGIAQLAAVASLNVVMIEVNEMALSKGLSTMTANLGRLVAKEKLNAASRDSALARIETSTDYQCLSTADIIIEAATENVDLKVRILKQIESVARADAIMASNTSAISITAFGAVLAERDHHQ
;
A
#
# COMPACT_ATOMS: atom_id res chain seq x y z
N MET A 1 2.78 2.22 8.56
CA MET A 1 1.71 3.15 8.12
C MET A 1 0.77 2.53 7.09
N GLY A 2 1.22 1.52 6.31
CA GLY A 2 0.48 0.91 5.19
C GLY A 2 -1.03 0.68 5.40
N LYS A 3 -1.44 -0.01 6.47
CA LYS A 3 -2.88 -0.25 6.74
C LYS A 3 -3.76 1.00 6.77
N GLY A 4 -3.25 2.15 7.21
CA GLY A 4 -4.01 3.40 7.24
C GLY A 4 -4.18 4.01 5.85
N ILE A 5 -3.16 3.89 5.01
CA ILE A 5 -3.19 4.29 3.59
C ILE A 5 -4.17 3.38 2.84
N ALA A 6 -4.07 2.06 3.04
CA ALA A 6 -4.98 1.08 2.45
C ALA A 6 -6.44 1.35 2.84
N GLN A 7 -6.70 1.63 4.13
CA GLN A 7 -8.04 1.98 4.61
C GLN A 7 -8.59 3.23 3.92
N LEU A 8 -7.77 4.28 3.81
CA LEU A 8 -8.19 5.53 3.18
C LEU A 8 -8.52 5.33 1.70
N ALA A 9 -7.64 4.65 0.96
CA ALA A 9 -7.83 4.35 -0.45
C ALA A 9 -9.10 3.52 -0.69
N ALA A 10 -9.33 2.49 0.12
CA ALA A 10 -10.51 1.64 0.01
C ALA A 10 -11.82 2.39 0.30
N VAL A 11 -11.82 3.29 1.30
CA VAL A 11 -12.97 4.18 1.58
C VAL A 11 -13.19 5.17 0.44
N ALA A 12 -12.13 5.62 -0.22
CA ALA A 12 -12.20 6.41 -1.44
C ALA A 12 -12.60 5.58 -2.68
N SER A 13 -13.08 4.36 -2.49
CA SER A 13 -13.57 3.45 -3.54
C SER A 13 -12.52 2.93 -4.51
N LEU A 14 -11.23 2.99 -4.16
CA LEU A 14 -10.15 2.37 -4.93
C LEU A 14 -9.99 0.90 -4.54
N ASN A 15 -9.61 0.06 -5.52
CA ASN A 15 -9.17 -1.31 -5.25
C ASN A 15 -7.76 -1.27 -4.67
N VAL A 16 -7.50 -2.09 -3.64
CA VAL A 16 -6.23 -2.05 -2.90
C VAL A 16 -5.70 -3.46 -2.73
N VAL A 17 -4.44 -3.67 -3.12
CA VAL A 17 -3.68 -4.85 -2.75
C VAL A 17 -2.72 -4.47 -1.63
N MET A 18 -2.86 -5.09 -0.46
CA MET A 18 -1.94 -4.91 0.67
C MET A 18 -0.91 -6.03 0.66
N ILE A 19 0.35 -5.66 0.48
CA ILE A 19 1.50 -6.56 0.56
C ILE A 19 2.18 -6.45 1.93
N GLU A 20 2.43 -7.58 2.58
CA GLU A 20 3.23 -7.67 3.81
C GLU A 20 4.15 -8.89 3.79
N VAL A 21 5.07 -8.94 4.74
CA VAL A 21 6.11 -9.99 4.82
C VAL A 21 5.57 -11.38 5.20
N ASN A 22 4.38 -11.47 5.80
CA ASN A 22 3.73 -12.73 6.16
C ASN A 22 2.23 -12.56 6.44
N GLU A 23 1.52 -13.69 6.47
CA GLU A 23 0.08 -13.77 6.75
C GLU A 23 -0.33 -13.21 8.12
N MET A 24 0.53 -13.33 9.13
CA MET A 24 0.24 -12.81 10.47
C MET A 24 0.17 -11.27 10.45
N ALA A 25 1.09 -10.62 9.74
CA ALA A 25 1.09 -9.17 9.55
C ALA A 25 -0.15 -8.71 8.76
N LEU A 26 -0.51 -9.44 7.69
CA LEU A 26 -1.73 -9.18 6.91
C LEU A 26 -2.99 -9.26 7.77
N SER A 27 -3.16 -10.36 8.51
CA SER A 27 -4.32 -10.59 9.39
C SER A 27 -4.43 -9.49 10.46
N LYS A 28 -3.30 -9.12 11.08
CA LYS A 28 -3.26 -8.01 12.05
C LYS A 28 -3.63 -6.67 11.42
N GLY A 29 -3.17 -6.42 10.20
CA GLY A 29 -3.51 -5.23 9.41
C GLY A 29 -5.01 -5.13 9.13
N LEU A 30 -5.58 -6.20 8.59
CA LEU A 30 -7.02 -6.32 8.30
C LEU A 30 -7.86 -6.15 9.58
N SER A 31 -7.53 -6.86 10.66
CA SER A 31 -8.26 -6.77 11.93
C SER A 31 -8.28 -5.32 12.47
N THR A 32 -7.12 -4.64 12.43
CA THR A 32 -7.04 -3.24 12.88
C THR A 32 -7.91 -2.32 12.02
N MET A 33 -7.90 -2.52 10.71
CA MET A 33 -8.66 -1.71 9.77
C MET A 33 -10.17 -1.93 9.91
N THR A 34 -10.61 -3.18 10.06
CA THR A 34 -12.01 -3.54 10.36
C THR A 34 -12.47 -2.87 11.65
N ALA A 35 -11.67 -2.93 12.72
CA ALA A 35 -11.98 -2.26 13.98
C ALA A 35 -12.06 -0.73 13.83
N ASN A 36 -11.13 -0.14 13.09
CA ASN A 36 -11.10 1.31 12.83
C ASN A 36 -12.34 1.78 12.06
N LEU A 37 -12.70 1.08 10.97
CA LEU A 37 -13.90 1.40 10.20
C LEU A 37 -15.16 1.18 11.02
N GLY A 38 -15.23 0.11 11.82
CA GLY A 38 -16.32 -0.12 12.77
C GLY A 38 -16.50 1.03 13.76
N ARG A 39 -15.40 1.61 14.25
CA ARG A 39 -15.42 2.80 15.11
C ARG A 39 -15.91 4.05 14.36
N LEU A 40 -15.63 4.20 13.07
CA LEU A 40 -16.17 5.30 12.26
C LEU A 40 -17.69 5.16 12.08
N VAL A 41 -18.17 3.92 11.89
CA VAL A 41 -19.61 3.62 11.83
C VAL A 41 -20.29 3.92 13.16
N ALA A 42 -19.71 3.49 14.28
CA ALA A 42 -20.25 3.78 15.62
C ALA A 42 -20.28 5.29 15.95
N LYS A 43 -19.48 6.09 15.25
CA LYS A 43 -19.46 7.56 15.36
C LYS A 43 -20.25 8.26 14.26
N GLU A 44 -21.02 7.51 13.47
CA GLU A 44 -21.84 8.01 12.35
C GLU A 44 -21.05 8.78 11.27
N LYS A 45 -19.72 8.58 11.22
CA LYS A 45 -18.83 9.21 10.22
C LYS A 45 -18.72 8.41 8.92
N LEU A 46 -19.25 7.19 8.92
CA LEU A 46 -19.29 6.26 7.81
C LEU A 46 -20.51 5.37 7.99
N ASN A 47 -21.25 5.03 6.93
CA ASN A 47 -22.32 4.05 7.05
C ASN A 47 -21.77 2.61 6.94
N ALA A 48 -22.54 1.63 7.42
CA ALA A 48 -22.11 0.22 7.42
C ALA A 48 -21.87 -0.35 6.01
N ALA A 49 -22.70 0.02 5.03
CA ALA A 49 -22.54 -0.45 3.64
C ALA A 49 -21.24 0.07 3.01
N SER A 50 -20.84 1.30 3.30
CA SER A 50 -19.57 1.88 2.85
C SER A 50 -18.37 1.22 3.54
N ARG A 51 -18.47 0.87 4.82
CA ARG A 51 -17.45 0.03 5.50
C ARG A 51 -17.30 -1.31 4.77
N ASP A 52 -18.40 -2.02 4.55
CA ASP A 52 -18.37 -3.37 3.97
C ASP A 52 -17.84 -3.34 2.53
N SER A 53 -18.24 -2.32 1.76
CA SER A 53 -17.70 -2.05 0.42
C SER A 53 -16.20 -1.75 0.43
N ALA A 54 -15.72 -0.96 1.40
CA ALA A 54 -14.30 -0.68 1.54
C ALA A 54 -13.51 -1.95 1.88
N LEU A 55 -13.98 -2.77 2.83
CA LEU A 55 -13.33 -4.03 3.18
C LEU A 55 -13.28 -5.01 2.00
N ALA A 56 -14.34 -5.08 1.20
CA ALA A 56 -14.41 -5.94 0.02
C ALA A 56 -13.46 -5.53 -1.12
N ARG A 57 -12.92 -4.30 -1.10
CA ARG A 57 -11.93 -3.81 -2.09
C ARG A 57 -10.49 -4.13 -1.73
N ILE A 58 -10.27 -4.68 -0.53
CA ILE A 58 -8.94 -4.91 0.00
C ILE A 58 -8.60 -6.37 -0.18
N GLU A 59 -7.65 -6.60 -1.08
CA GLU A 59 -6.99 -7.88 -1.23
C GLU A 59 -5.68 -7.86 -0.46
N THR A 60 -5.25 -9.03 0.01
CA THR A 60 -4.01 -9.20 0.75
C THR A 60 -3.15 -10.26 0.08
N SER A 61 -1.85 -10.02 0.01
CA SER A 61 -0.91 -10.99 -0.54
C SER A 61 0.46 -10.85 0.12
N THR A 62 1.24 -11.91 0.08
CA THR A 62 2.68 -11.89 0.40
C THR A 62 3.54 -11.90 -0.86
N ASP A 63 2.91 -12.03 -2.03
CA ASP A 63 3.54 -12.08 -3.34
C ASP A 63 3.47 -10.72 -4.05
N TYR A 64 4.63 -10.23 -4.46
CA TYR A 64 4.78 -8.98 -5.20
C TYR A 64 4.22 -9.08 -6.62
N GLN A 65 4.06 -10.28 -7.20
CA GLN A 65 3.50 -10.43 -8.56
C GLN A 65 2.08 -9.84 -8.69
N CYS A 66 1.33 -9.76 -7.59
CA CYS A 66 0.02 -9.11 -7.54
C CYS A 66 0.07 -7.61 -7.86
N LEU A 67 1.26 -6.98 -7.83
CA LEU A 67 1.45 -5.55 -8.14
C LEU A 67 1.58 -5.28 -9.65
N SER A 68 1.63 -6.31 -10.48
CA SER A 68 1.81 -6.18 -11.94
C SER A 68 0.66 -5.45 -12.65
N THR A 69 -0.49 -5.28 -12.00
CA THR A 69 -1.63 -4.53 -12.53
C THR A 69 -1.88 -3.22 -11.81
N ALA A 70 -1.06 -2.85 -10.83
CA ALA A 70 -1.27 -1.66 -10.01
C ALA A 70 -0.87 -0.38 -10.77
N ASP A 71 -1.69 0.66 -10.67
CA ASP A 71 -1.40 1.98 -11.25
C ASP A 71 -0.51 2.83 -10.32
N ILE A 72 -0.69 2.68 -9.00
CA ILE A 72 0.05 3.40 -7.96
C ILE A 72 0.47 2.41 -6.87
N ILE A 73 1.75 2.43 -6.50
CA ILE A 73 2.33 1.56 -5.47
C ILE A 73 3.00 2.44 -4.41
N ILE A 74 2.60 2.27 -3.15
CA ILE A 74 3.10 3.05 -2.03
C ILE A 74 3.84 2.15 -1.04
N GLU A 75 5.16 2.30 -0.96
CA GLU A 75 6.00 1.63 0.02
C GLU A 75 5.83 2.30 1.41
N ALA A 76 5.47 1.53 2.43
CA ALA A 76 5.18 2.07 3.77
C ALA A 76 5.69 1.16 4.92
N ALA A 77 6.79 0.46 4.67
CA ALA A 77 7.53 -0.36 5.63
C ALA A 77 8.29 0.50 6.65
N THR A 78 8.92 -0.17 7.62
CA THR A 78 9.75 0.44 8.66
C THR A 78 10.84 1.33 8.07
N GLU A 79 11.17 2.41 8.78
CA GLU A 79 12.16 3.41 8.36
C GLU A 79 13.59 2.87 8.45
N ASN A 80 13.94 2.01 7.49
CA ASN A 80 15.27 1.43 7.32
C ASN A 80 15.63 1.49 5.83
N VAL A 81 16.77 2.15 5.52
CA VAL A 81 17.19 2.43 4.14
C VAL A 81 17.34 1.15 3.33
N ASP A 82 18.13 0.19 3.82
CA ASP A 82 18.43 -1.03 3.08
C ASP A 82 17.17 -1.87 2.84
N LEU A 83 16.28 -1.94 3.83
CA LEU A 83 14.99 -2.62 3.69
C LEU A 83 14.13 -1.97 2.61
N LYS A 84 13.96 -0.65 2.66
CA LYS A 84 13.14 0.07 1.68
C LYS A 84 13.72 -0.03 0.28
N VAL A 85 15.04 0.07 0.11
CA VAL A 85 15.71 -0.15 -1.18
C VAL A 85 15.42 -1.56 -1.71
N ARG A 86 15.52 -2.59 -0.87
CA ARG A 86 15.18 -3.97 -1.30
C ARG A 86 13.72 -4.08 -1.74
N ILE A 87 12.79 -3.54 -0.95
CA ILE A 87 11.35 -3.57 -1.29
C ILE A 87 11.09 -2.81 -2.60
N LEU A 88 11.64 -1.61 -2.75
CA LEU A 88 11.46 -0.81 -3.97
C LEU A 88 12.00 -1.53 -5.21
N LYS A 89 13.14 -2.24 -5.10
CA LYS A 89 13.67 -3.07 -6.20
C LYS A 89 12.78 -4.27 -6.52
N GLN A 90 12.19 -4.91 -5.52
CA GLN A 90 11.22 -6.00 -5.73
C GLN A 90 9.97 -5.48 -6.44
N ILE A 91 9.45 -4.32 -6.02
CA ILE A 91 8.32 -3.65 -6.68
C ILE A 91 8.69 -3.30 -8.12
N GLU A 92 9.86 -2.70 -8.34
CA GLU A 92 10.33 -2.29 -9.67
C GLU A 92 10.35 -3.46 -10.67
N SER A 93 10.76 -4.66 -10.23
CA SER A 93 10.84 -5.84 -11.08
C SER A 93 9.50 -6.39 -11.57
N VAL A 94 8.38 -5.99 -10.95
CA VAL A 94 7.03 -6.52 -11.25
C VAL A 94 6.06 -5.43 -11.69
N ALA A 95 6.28 -4.19 -11.27
CA ALA A 95 5.42 -3.07 -11.59
C ALA A 95 5.47 -2.74 -13.08
N ARG A 96 4.33 -2.39 -13.67
CA ARG A 96 4.26 -1.89 -15.05
C ARG A 96 5.13 -0.65 -15.21
N ALA A 97 5.71 -0.47 -16.39
CA ALA A 97 6.61 0.66 -16.67
C ALA A 97 5.99 2.02 -16.32
N ASP A 98 4.68 2.17 -16.55
CA ASP A 98 3.90 3.39 -16.33
C ASP A 98 3.34 3.56 -14.90
N ALA A 99 3.50 2.56 -14.03
CA ALA A 99 3.00 2.63 -12.66
C ALA A 99 3.78 3.66 -11.83
N ILE A 100 3.06 4.44 -11.01
CA ILE A 100 3.68 5.39 -10.09
C ILE A 100 4.18 4.66 -8.86
N MET A 101 5.48 4.75 -8.58
CA MET A 101 6.09 4.24 -7.36
C MET A 101 6.37 5.39 -6.37
N ALA A 102 5.89 5.25 -5.14
CA ALA A 102 6.08 6.22 -4.07
C ALA A 102 6.55 5.54 -2.78
N SER A 103 7.26 6.28 -1.92
CA SER A 103 7.63 5.84 -0.57
C SER A 103 7.11 6.81 0.48
N ASN A 104 6.43 6.27 1.49
CA ASN A 104 6.06 6.98 2.71
C ASN A 104 7.26 6.98 3.68
N THR A 105 8.37 7.56 3.25
CA THR A 105 9.52 7.85 4.12
C THR A 105 9.40 9.25 4.72
N SER A 106 9.94 9.43 5.92
CA SER A 106 9.97 10.69 6.67
C SER A 106 11.35 11.34 6.69
N ALA A 107 12.41 10.54 6.52
CA ALA A 107 13.78 11.00 6.73
C ALA A 107 14.76 10.58 5.62
N ILE A 108 14.38 9.67 4.72
CA ILE A 108 15.27 9.18 3.67
C ILE A 108 15.06 10.01 2.40
N SER A 109 16.15 10.41 1.77
CA SER A 109 16.11 11.20 0.54
C SER A 109 15.45 10.40 -0.59
N ILE A 110 14.39 10.96 -1.18
CA ILE A 110 13.74 10.40 -2.36
C ILE A 110 14.71 10.34 -3.55
N THR A 111 15.59 11.32 -3.71
CA THR A 111 16.64 11.29 -4.75
C THR A 111 17.61 10.14 -4.53
N ALA A 112 17.94 9.79 -3.28
CA ALA A 112 18.79 8.64 -3.00
C ALA A 112 18.11 7.31 -3.36
N PHE A 113 16.79 7.21 -3.20
CA PHE A 113 16.03 6.06 -3.71
C PHE A 113 16.01 6.03 -5.24
N GLY A 114 15.72 7.16 -5.91
CA GLY A 114 15.72 7.23 -7.36
C GLY A 114 17.05 6.82 -7.98
N ALA A 115 18.18 7.19 -7.37
CA ALA A 115 19.52 6.86 -7.86
C ALA A 115 19.87 5.36 -7.83
N VAL A 116 19.14 4.54 -7.06
CA VAL A 116 19.39 3.08 -6.96
C VAL A 116 18.33 2.23 -7.67
N LEU A 117 17.31 2.89 -8.23
CA LEU A 117 16.27 2.31 -9.08
C LEU A 117 16.62 2.58 -10.54
N ALA A 118 16.03 1.81 -11.45
CA ALA A 118 16.14 2.08 -12.87
C ALA A 118 15.42 3.39 -13.21
N GLU A 119 15.95 4.16 -14.16
CA GLU A 119 15.20 5.28 -14.73
C GLU A 119 13.93 4.74 -15.38
N ARG A 120 12.79 5.25 -14.92
CA ARG A 120 11.47 4.99 -15.50
C ARG A 120 10.95 6.30 -16.05
N ASP A 121 10.74 6.35 -17.36
CA ASP A 121 10.12 7.49 -18.01
C ASP A 121 8.63 7.53 -17.64
N HIS A 122 8.26 8.47 -16.76
CA HIS A 122 6.86 8.73 -16.39
C HIS A 122 6.24 9.84 -17.25
N HIS A 123 6.87 10.21 -18.36
CA HIS A 123 6.37 11.20 -19.31
C HIS A 123 5.22 10.60 -20.14
N GLN A 124 3.99 10.94 -19.76
CA GLN A 124 2.86 11.04 -20.70
C GLN A 124 2.79 12.47 -21.24
#